data_AF-A0A847HK27-F1
#
_entry.id   AF-A0A847HK27-F1
#
_cell.length_a   1.000
_cell.length_b   1.000
_cell.length_c   1.000
_cell.angle_alpha   90.00
_cell.angle_beta   90.00
_cell.angle_gamma   90.00
#
_symmetry.space_group_name_H-M   'P 1'
#
loop_
_entity.id
_entity.type
_entity.pdbx_description
1 polymer ?
#
loop_
_entity_poly.entity_id
_entity_poly.type
_entity_poly.pdbx_seq_one_letter_code
_entity_poly.pdbx_strand_id
1 'polypeptide(L)'
;MLIDIQQANANAIAAIQASQPVLKGIGTALEVVPGMKKNLILHAGPPITWERMSGPLRGAVMGALIYEGLANTPEEAEKLAATDKIEYSPWHEHDGVGPMAGVGTASMPVWILEEQKGGRKTFCTLNEGLGKVLRYGAYSEEVITRLKWMETVLAPVLKAAIPLAPEINLKNMIAQALQMGDEVHNRNKAATSLLIRELAPAIVKTSFPETDKARVLEFMHSNDHFFLNLSMPAAKMMLQAAEWIEGSTIVTTMCRNGTDFGIR
;
A
#
# COMPACT_ATOMS: atom_id res chain seq x y z
N MET A 1 -23.53 16.39 29.52
CA MET A 1 -22.27 17.14 29.64
C MET A 1 -21.97 17.76 28.29
N LEU A 2 -21.49 18.99 28.24
CA LEU A 2 -20.93 19.57 27.01
C LEU A 2 -19.58 18.89 26.75
N ILE A 3 -19.41 18.35 25.55
CA ILE A 3 -18.15 17.75 25.10
C ILE A 3 -17.14 18.88 24.88
N ASP A 4 -15.94 18.75 25.46
CA ASP A 4 -14.83 19.68 25.22
C ASP A 4 -14.07 19.27 23.95
N ILE A 5 -14.38 19.95 22.85
CA ILE A 5 -13.76 19.71 21.53
C ILE A 5 -12.25 19.96 21.56
N GLN A 6 -11.77 20.95 22.33
CA GLN A 6 -10.34 21.26 22.36
C GLN A 6 -9.57 20.15 23.06
N GLN A 7 -10.10 19.63 24.17
CA GLN A 7 -9.52 18.49 24.85
C GLN A 7 -9.57 17.23 23.96
N ALA A 8 -10.69 16.98 23.26
CA ALA A 8 -10.80 15.85 22.35
C ALA A 8 -9.78 15.92 21.19
N ASN A 9 -9.58 17.10 20.60
CA ASN A 9 -8.59 17.32 19.55
C ASN A 9 -7.15 17.19 20.06
N ALA A 10 -6.86 17.68 21.27
CA ALA A 10 -5.55 17.49 21.89
C ALA A 10 -5.23 16.00 22.09
N ASN A 11 -6.22 15.22 22.53
CA ASN A 11 -6.08 13.77 22.69
C ASN A 11 -5.83 13.06 21.34
N ALA A 12 -6.56 13.45 20.29
CA ALA A 12 -6.37 12.93 18.93
C ALA A 12 -4.95 13.20 18.41
N ILE A 13 -4.47 14.43 18.53
CA ILE A 13 -3.11 14.82 18.10
C ILE A 13 -2.06 14.04 18.89
N ALA A 14 -2.24 13.93 20.22
CA ALA A 14 -1.32 13.16 21.07
C ALA A 14 -1.27 11.67 20.65
N ALA A 15 -2.40 11.07 20.28
CA ALA A 15 -2.45 9.69 19.79
C ALA A 15 -1.69 9.51 18.46
N ILE A 16 -1.88 10.43 17.51
CA ILE A 16 -1.13 10.46 16.23
C ILE A 16 0.38 10.57 16.50
N GLN A 17 0.77 11.48 17.39
CA GLN A 17 2.18 11.71 17.77
C GLN A 17 2.79 10.54 18.55
N ALA A 18 2.00 9.75 19.26
CA ALA A 18 2.49 8.59 19.99
C ALA A 18 2.71 7.36 19.10
N SER A 19 2.01 7.25 17.97
CA SER A 19 2.09 6.10 17.06
C SER A 19 3.51 5.88 16.50
N GLN A 20 3.90 4.60 16.43
CA GLN A 20 5.18 4.05 16.02
C GLN A 20 4.98 2.91 15.00
N PRO A 21 4.76 3.23 13.71
CA PRO A 21 4.60 2.23 12.66
C PRO A 21 5.92 1.50 12.37
N VAL A 22 5.91 0.19 12.52
CA VAL A 22 7.07 -0.68 12.27
C VAL A 22 6.79 -1.60 11.07
N LEU A 23 7.75 -1.70 10.15
CA LEU A 23 7.69 -2.69 9.08
C LEU A 23 7.90 -4.10 9.65
N LYS A 24 6.87 -4.95 9.58
CA LYS A 24 6.92 -6.32 10.11
C LYS A 24 7.07 -7.40 9.06
N GLY A 25 6.66 -7.16 7.82
CA GLY A 25 6.79 -8.18 6.79
C GLY A 25 6.06 -7.89 5.50
N ILE A 26 5.93 -8.94 4.70
CA ILE A 26 5.11 -9.00 3.49
C ILE A 26 4.23 -10.25 3.57
N GLY A 27 2.96 -10.12 3.22
CA GLY A 27 2.02 -11.21 3.08
C GLY A 27 1.24 -11.12 1.78
N THR A 28 0.45 -12.14 1.48
CA THR A 28 -0.51 -12.11 0.37
C THR A 28 -1.79 -11.44 0.86
N ALA A 29 -2.40 -10.56 0.05
CA ALA A 29 -3.55 -9.77 0.51
C ALA A 29 -4.68 -10.64 1.09
N LEU A 30 -4.99 -11.78 0.45
CA LEU A 30 -5.99 -12.74 0.92
C LEU A 30 -5.73 -13.28 2.33
N GLU A 31 -4.46 -13.43 2.71
CA GLU A 31 -4.07 -14.03 3.99
C GLU A 31 -4.08 -13.02 5.14
N VAL A 32 -3.78 -11.74 4.86
CA VAL A 32 -3.44 -10.77 5.90
C VAL A 32 -4.33 -9.54 5.95
N VAL A 33 -5.00 -9.18 4.86
CA VAL A 33 -5.86 -7.99 4.81
C VAL A 33 -7.25 -8.36 5.37
N PRO A 34 -7.75 -7.65 6.40
CA PRO A 34 -9.04 -7.93 7.01
C PRO A 34 -10.17 -7.94 5.97
N GLY A 35 -11.02 -8.97 5.99
CA GLY A 35 -12.18 -9.07 5.09
C GLY A 35 -11.86 -9.32 3.62
N MET A 36 -10.59 -9.55 3.25
CA MET A 36 -10.22 -9.84 1.87
C MET A 36 -10.83 -11.16 1.37
N LYS A 37 -11.29 -11.18 0.12
CA LYS A 37 -11.87 -12.35 -0.55
C LYS A 37 -11.28 -12.52 -1.95
N LYS A 38 -11.42 -13.71 -2.52
CA LYS A 38 -10.95 -13.99 -3.90
C LYS A 38 -11.63 -13.13 -4.97
N ASN A 39 -12.88 -12.74 -4.75
CA ASN A 39 -13.68 -11.92 -5.65
C ASN A 39 -13.77 -10.45 -5.23
N LEU A 40 -13.00 -10.02 -4.23
CA LEU A 40 -12.96 -8.64 -3.77
C LEU A 40 -11.77 -7.92 -4.40
N ILE A 41 -12.03 -6.77 -5.02
CA ILE A 41 -11.01 -5.85 -5.52
C ILE A 41 -11.04 -4.59 -4.66
N LEU A 42 -9.92 -4.32 -3.99
CA LEU A 42 -9.73 -3.10 -3.23
C LEU A 42 -9.31 -1.96 -4.15
N HIS A 43 -9.73 -0.73 -3.84
CA HIS A 43 -9.37 0.47 -4.62
C HIS A 43 -9.06 1.68 -3.73
N ALA A 44 -8.43 2.70 -4.31
CA ALA A 44 -8.22 3.99 -3.64
C ALA A 44 -9.53 4.79 -3.50
N GLY A 45 -9.57 5.74 -2.56
CA GLY A 45 -10.67 6.70 -2.41
C GLY A 45 -11.90 6.18 -1.67
N PRO A 46 -13.02 6.94 -1.66
CA PRO A 46 -14.28 6.52 -1.05
C PRO A 46 -15.00 5.45 -1.91
N PRO A 47 -16.05 4.79 -1.37
CA PRO A 47 -16.82 3.76 -2.10
C PRO A 47 -17.28 4.23 -3.47
N ILE A 48 -17.13 3.37 -4.48
CA ILE A 48 -17.53 3.67 -5.86
C ILE A 48 -17.96 2.41 -6.59
N THR A 49 -19.00 2.51 -7.43
CA THR A 49 -19.43 1.42 -8.31
C THR A 49 -18.62 1.41 -9.60
N TRP A 50 -18.58 0.25 -10.27
CA TRP A 50 -17.87 0.07 -11.54
C TRP A 50 -18.22 1.14 -12.59
N GLU A 51 -19.51 1.48 -12.72
CA GLU A 51 -20.02 2.43 -13.71
C GLU A 51 -19.47 3.84 -13.49
N ARG A 52 -19.15 4.20 -12.24
CA ARG A 52 -18.64 5.51 -11.87
C ARG A 52 -17.11 5.58 -11.86
N MET A 53 -16.42 4.43 -11.93
CA MET A 53 -14.96 4.41 -11.95
C MET A 53 -14.40 5.16 -13.15
N SER A 54 -13.36 5.97 -12.90
CA SER A 54 -12.61 6.65 -13.95
C SER A 54 -11.90 5.67 -14.89
N GLY A 55 -11.56 6.11 -16.10
CA GLY A 55 -10.85 5.28 -17.09
C GLY A 55 -9.59 4.59 -16.54
N PRO A 56 -8.67 5.30 -15.86
CA PRO A 56 -7.50 4.67 -15.26
C PRO A 56 -7.83 3.63 -14.18
N LEU A 57 -8.84 3.88 -13.34
CA LEU A 57 -9.27 2.91 -12.34
C LEU A 57 -9.86 1.66 -12.99
N ARG A 58 -10.71 1.81 -14.02
CA ARG A 58 -11.22 0.66 -14.79
C ARG A 58 -10.10 -0.13 -15.45
N GLY A 59 -9.13 0.54 -16.05
CA GLY A 59 -7.93 -0.09 -16.62
C GLY A 59 -7.16 -0.93 -15.59
N ALA A 60 -6.98 -0.39 -14.38
CA ALA A 60 -6.31 -1.09 -13.30
C ALA A 60 -7.09 -2.33 -12.83
N VAL A 61 -8.42 -2.23 -12.71
CA VAL A 61 -9.29 -3.37 -12.38
C VAL A 61 -9.20 -4.47 -13.44
N MET A 62 -9.30 -4.11 -14.73
CA MET A 62 -9.18 -5.08 -15.82
C MET A 62 -7.82 -5.79 -15.80
N GLY A 63 -6.72 -5.02 -15.64
CA GLY A 63 -5.39 -5.61 -15.51
C GLY A 63 -5.26 -6.53 -14.31
N ALA A 64 -5.89 -6.19 -13.18
CA ALA A 64 -5.86 -7.02 -11.99
C ALA A 64 -6.66 -8.33 -12.17
N LEU A 65 -7.80 -8.29 -12.86
CA LEU A 65 -8.56 -9.49 -13.21
C LEU A 65 -7.77 -10.43 -14.12
N ILE A 66 -7.02 -9.89 -15.08
CA ILE A 66 -6.10 -10.67 -15.93
C ILE A 66 -4.96 -11.25 -15.09
N TYR A 67 -4.38 -10.45 -14.18
CA TYR A 67 -3.32 -10.91 -13.27
C TYR A 67 -3.77 -12.06 -12.34
N GLU A 68 -5.02 -12.04 -11.88
CA GLU A 68 -5.63 -13.11 -11.09
C GLU A 68 -6.05 -14.32 -11.94
N GLY A 69 -5.93 -14.25 -13.27
CA GLY A 69 -6.34 -15.31 -14.19
C GLY A 69 -7.86 -15.49 -14.30
N LEU A 70 -8.63 -14.45 -13.96
CA LEU A 70 -10.10 -14.44 -14.04
C LEU A 70 -10.62 -14.04 -15.43
N ALA A 71 -9.76 -13.48 -16.26
CA ALA A 71 -10.04 -13.11 -17.64
C ALA A 71 -8.76 -13.25 -18.49
N ASN A 72 -8.89 -13.61 -19.77
CA ASN A 72 -7.75 -13.73 -20.68
C ASN A 72 -7.55 -12.48 -21.54
N THR A 73 -8.61 -11.69 -21.73
CA THR A 73 -8.57 -10.46 -22.54
C THR A 73 -9.15 -9.27 -21.78
N PRO A 74 -8.80 -8.03 -22.17
CA PRO A 74 -9.41 -6.82 -21.61
C PRO A 74 -10.94 -6.82 -21.74
N GLU A 75 -11.50 -7.31 -22.85
CA GLU A 75 -12.95 -7.37 -23.08
C GLU A 75 -13.64 -8.39 -22.16
N GLU A 76 -13.00 -9.53 -21.89
CA GLU A 76 -13.48 -10.49 -20.90
C GLU A 76 -13.44 -9.88 -19.49
N ALA A 77 -12.35 -9.18 -19.16
CA ALA A 77 -12.16 -8.53 -17.87
C ALA A 77 -13.20 -7.42 -17.64
N GLU A 78 -13.45 -6.59 -18.66
CA GLU A 78 -14.47 -5.52 -18.60
C GLU A 78 -15.87 -6.09 -18.36
N LYS A 79 -16.23 -7.15 -19.10
CA LYS A 79 -17.52 -7.82 -18.93
C LYS A 79 -17.67 -8.41 -17.54
N LEU A 80 -16.63 -9.07 -17.02
CA LEU A 80 -16.64 -9.65 -15.68
C LEU A 80 -16.74 -8.57 -14.60
N ALA A 81 -15.98 -7.49 -14.74
CA ALA A 81 -15.95 -6.36 -13.82
C ALA A 81 -17.31 -5.66 -13.68
N ALA A 82 -18.12 -5.67 -14.75
CA ALA A 82 -19.48 -5.12 -14.78
C ALA A 82 -20.56 -6.06 -14.19
N THR A 83 -20.18 -7.23 -13.65
CA THR A 83 -21.14 -8.16 -13.02
C THR A 83 -21.06 -8.12 -11.49
N ASP A 84 -22.11 -8.57 -10.84
CA ASP A 84 -22.16 -8.75 -9.38
C ASP A 84 -21.25 -9.89 -8.85
N LYS A 85 -20.45 -10.52 -9.73
CA LYS A 85 -19.47 -11.53 -9.31
C LYS A 85 -18.24 -10.91 -8.66
N ILE A 86 -17.95 -9.64 -8.96
CA ILE A 86 -16.80 -8.90 -8.40
C ILE A 86 -17.31 -7.87 -7.40
N GLU A 87 -16.77 -7.92 -6.19
CA GLU A 87 -17.01 -6.93 -5.15
C GLU A 87 -15.93 -5.84 -5.20
N TYR A 88 -16.30 -4.60 -4.88
CA TYR A 88 -15.38 -3.47 -4.81
C TYR A 88 -15.47 -2.81 -3.44
N SER A 89 -14.32 -2.51 -2.83
CA SER A 89 -14.28 -1.81 -1.55
C SER A 89 -13.06 -0.89 -1.42
N PRO A 90 -13.18 0.27 -0.74
CA PRO A 90 -12.04 1.10 -0.39
C PRO A 90 -11.02 0.38 0.49
N TRP A 91 -9.73 0.57 0.20
CA TRP A 91 -8.67 0.17 1.14
C TRP A 91 -8.86 0.71 2.57
N HIS A 92 -9.44 1.90 2.71
CA HIS A 92 -9.69 2.54 4.00
C HIS A 92 -10.71 1.82 4.90
N GLU A 93 -11.46 0.85 4.36
CA GLU A 93 -12.39 -0.02 5.09
C GLU A 93 -11.75 -1.38 5.45
N HIS A 94 -10.52 -1.62 5.01
CA HIS A 94 -9.76 -2.85 5.19
C HIS A 94 -8.36 -2.59 5.77
N ASP A 95 -8.25 -1.55 6.62
CA ASP A 95 -7.02 -1.12 7.29
C ASP A 95 -5.82 -0.88 6.34
N GLY A 96 -6.08 -0.52 5.09
CA GLY A 96 -5.01 -0.27 4.13
C GLY A 96 -5.15 1.03 3.38
N VAL A 97 -4.24 1.21 2.43
CA VAL A 97 -4.23 2.31 1.47
C VAL A 97 -3.63 1.83 0.15
N GLY A 98 -4.14 2.38 -0.95
CA GLY A 98 -3.64 2.09 -2.30
C GLY A 98 -3.23 3.40 -3.00
N PRO A 99 -1.98 3.54 -3.48
CA PRO A 99 -1.58 4.72 -4.24
C PRO A 99 -2.24 4.77 -5.62
N MET A 100 -2.63 5.97 -6.08
CA MET A 100 -3.19 6.23 -7.42
C MET A 100 -4.53 5.51 -7.64
N ALA A 101 -4.67 4.64 -8.65
CA ALA A 101 -5.87 3.77 -8.76
C ALA A 101 -6.02 2.87 -7.53
N GLY A 102 -4.88 2.50 -6.93
CA GLY A 102 -4.84 1.75 -5.69
C GLY A 102 -5.50 0.38 -5.78
N VAL A 103 -5.48 -0.26 -6.96
CA VAL A 103 -6.09 -1.58 -7.11
C VAL A 103 -5.30 -2.64 -6.35
N GLY A 104 -6.00 -3.45 -5.56
CA GLY A 104 -5.45 -4.59 -4.82
C GLY A 104 -6.34 -5.82 -4.94
N THR A 105 -5.75 -6.97 -5.21
CA THR A 105 -6.45 -8.25 -5.38
C THR A 105 -5.85 -9.35 -4.51
N ALA A 106 -6.56 -10.47 -4.41
CA ALA A 106 -6.31 -11.52 -3.44
C ALA A 106 -4.87 -12.06 -3.46
N SER A 107 -4.27 -12.21 -4.63
CA SER A 107 -2.91 -12.78 -4.80
C SER A 107 -1.80 -11.74 -4.69
N MET A 108 -2.12 -10.43 -4.68
CA MET A 108 -1.10 -9.40 -4.65
C MET A 108 -0.34 -9.38 -3.31
N PRO A 109 0.99 -9.25 -3.34
CA PRO A 109 1.76 -9.05 -2.12
C PRO A 109 1.50 -7.65 -1.54
N VAL A 110 1.44 -7.59 -0.20
CA VAL A 110 1.23 -6.36 0.56
C VAL A 110 2.27 -6.21 1.67
N TRP A 111 2.72 -4.98 1.90
CA TRP A 111 3.44 -4.60 3.11
C TRP A 111 2.54 -4.79 4.32
N ILE A 112 3.12 -5.32 5.40
CA ILE A 112 2.48 -5.44 6.71
C ILE A 112 3.23 -4.51 7.65
N LEU A 113 2.58 -3.41 8.01
CA LEU A 113 3.04 -2.58 9.12
C LEU A 113 2.30 -2.99 10.37
N GLU A 114 2.98 -2.92 11.51
CA GLU A 114 2.38 -3.11 12.82
C GLU A 114 2.77 -1.97 13.75
N GLU A 115 1.80 -1.49 14.51
CA GLU A 115 2.01 -0.50 15.56
C GLU A 115 2.85 -1.14 16.67
N GLN A 116 3.93 -0.47 17.09
CA GLN A 116 4.83 -1.01 18.11
C GLN A 116 4.10 -1.32 19.43
N LYS A 117 3.01 -0.60 19.73
CA LYS A 117 2.13 -0.82 20.89
C LYS A 117 0.69 -1.06 20.46
N GLY A 118 0.14 -2.22 20.78
CA GLY A 118 -1.30 -2.50 20.59
C GLY A 118 -1.66 -3.22 19.29
N GLY A 119 -0.67 -3.62 18.48
CA GLY A 119 -0.84 -4.67 17.46
C GLY A 119 -1.72 -4.33 16.26
N ARG A 120 -2.19 -3.07 16.12
CA ARG A 120 -2.90 -2.61 14.92
C ARG A 120 -1.98 -2.76 13.71
N LYS A 121 -2.57 -3.18 12.58
CA LYS A 121 -1.83 -3.39 11.33
C LYS A 121 -2.38 -2.50 10.25
N THR A 122 -1.50 -2.07 9.35
CA THR A 122 -1.92 -1.43 8.11
C THR A 122 -1.21 -2.01 6.90
N PHE A 123 -1.89 -1.92 5.76
CA PHE A 123 -1.51 -2.62 4.54
C PHE A 123 -1.42 -1.70 3.33
N CYS A 124 -0.53 -2.04 2.41
CA CYS A 124 -0.43 -1.41 1.09
C CYS A 124 0.24 -2.40 0.14
N THR A 125 -0.16 -2.42 -1.13
CA THR A 125 0.55 -3.20 -2.16
C THR A 125 1.99 -2.74 -2.31
N LEU A 126 2.84 -3.53 -2.97
CA LEU A 126 4.21 -3.11 -3.31
C LEU A 126 4.19 -2.12 -4.48
N ASN A 127 5.21 -1.27 -4.55
CA ASN A 127 5.36 -0.33 -5.66
C ASN A 127 5.94 -1.04 -6.89
N GLU A 128 5.20 -1.01 -8.00
CA GLU A 128 5.55 -1.70 -9.24
C GLU A 128 6.49 -0.93 -10.18
N GLY A 129 6.93 0.27 -9.79
CA GLY A 129 7.86 1.08 -10.58
C GLY A 129 7.22 2.31 -11.21
N LEU A 130 7.89 2.85 -12.23
CA LEU A 130 7.48 4.02 -13.00
C LEU A 130 7.15 3.62 -14.46
N GLY A 131 6.48 4.51 -15.19
CA GLY A 131 6.11 4.29 -16.59
C GLY A 131 4.76 3.59 -16.75
N LYS A 132 4.69 2.55 -17.58
CA LYS A 132 3.46 1.76 -17.79
C LYS A 132 3.25 0.86 -16.57
N VAL A 133 2.31 1.20 -15.70
CA VAL A 133 2.08 0.49 -14.43
C VAL A 133 0.58 0.36 -14.14
N LEU A 134 0.18 -0.70 -13.42
CA LEU A 134 -1.22 -1.01 -13.10
C LEU A 134 -1.89 0.13 -12.33
N ARG A 135 -1.20 0.77 -11.39
CA ARG A 135 -1.72 1.88 -10.58
C ARG A 135 -2.09 3.13 -11.38
N TYR A 136 -1.64 3.22 -12.63
CA TYR A 136 -2.05 4.25 -13.60
C TYR A 136 -3.02 3.73 -14.66
N GLY A 137 -3.50 2.49 -14.52
CA GLY A 137 -4.47 1.86 -15.40
C GLY A 137 -3.87 1.12 -16.59
N ALA A 138 -2.56 0.90 -16.64
CA ALA A 138 -1.94 0.11 -17.70
C ALA A 138 -2.05 -1.39 -17.42
N TYR A 139 -2.37 -2.19 -18.44
CA TYR A 139 -2.60 -3.64 -18.32
C TYR A 139 -1.99 -4.44 -19.47
N SER A 140 -0.92 -3.94 -20.09
CA SER A 140 -0.17 -4.69 -21.10
C SER A 140 0.54 -5.91 -20.51
N GLU A 141 0.92 -6.87 -21.35
CA GLU A 141 1.64 -8.09 -20.96
C GLU A 141 2.89 -7.81 -20.09
N GLU A 142 3.64 -6.75 -20.41
CA GLU A 142 4.79 -6.29 -19.60
C GLU A 142 4.40 -5.96 -18.14
N VAL A 143 3.23 -5.32 -17.94
CA VAL A 143 2.74 -4.97 -16.60
C VAL A 143 2.41 -6.25 -15.84
N ILE A 144 1.65 -7.16 -16.44
CA ILE A 144 1.25 -8.43 -15.81
C ILE A 144 2.48 -9.29 -15.49
N THR A 145 3.44 -9.38 -16.42
CA THR A 145 4.70 -10.09 -16.23
C THR A 145 5.50 -9.52 -15.04
N ARG A 146 5.58 -8.19 -14.93
CA ARG A 146 6.25 -7.56 -13.79
C ARG A 146 5.51 -7.81 -12.48
N LEU A 147 4.18 -7.73 -12.45
CA LEU A 147 3.40 -8.06 -11.25
C LEU A 147 3.62 -9.50 -10.80
N LYS A 148 3.66 -10.46 -11.75
CA LYS A 148 3.99 -11.86 -11.46
C LYS A 148 5.42 -12.05 -10.96
N TRP A 149 6.40 -11.33 -11.53
CA TRP A 149 7.76 -11.29 -10.98
C TRP A 149 7.78 -10.70 -9.56
N MET A 150 7.00 -9.66 -9.29
CA MET A 150 6.93 -9.10 -7.94
C MET A 150 6.34 -10.09 -6.93
N GLU A 151 5.29 -10.80 -7.32
CA GLU A 151 4.66 -11.87 -6.52
C GLU A 151 5.63 -13.01 -6.22
N THR A 152 6.40 -13.45 -7.22
CA THR A 152 7.19 -14.69 -7.15
C THR A 152 8.66 -14.50 -6.75
N VAL A 153 9.20 -13.28 -6.88
CA VAL A 153 10.63 -12.99 -6.60
C VAL A 153 10.78 -11.81 -5.65
N LEU A 154 10.28 -10.63 -6.00
CA LEU A 154 10.47 -9.42 -5.17
C LEU A 154 9.93 -9.60 -3.75
N ALA A 155 8.68 -9.99 -3.64
CA ALA A 155 8.01 -10.15 -2.35
C ALA A 155 8.64 -11.27 -1.50
N PRO A 156 8.92 -12.49 -2.03
CA PRO A 156 9.59 -13.54 -1.26
C PRO A 156 11.00 -13.15 -0.76
N VAL A 157 11.82 -12.51 -1.59
CA VAL A 157 13.16 -12.05 -1.18
C VAL A 157 13.06 -11.04 -0.05
N LEU A 158 12.19 -10.03 -0.20
CA LEU A 158 12.00 -9.01 0.83
C LEU A 158 11.38 -9.59 2.11
N LYS A 159 10.41 -10.49 1.99
CA LYS A 159 9.78 -11.20 3.11
C LYS A 159 10.82 -11.94 3.95
N ALA A 160 11.77 -12.62 3.31
CA ALA A 160 12.84 -13.33 3.99
C ALA A 160 13.91 -12.38 4.58
N ALA A 161 14.13 -11.22 3.97
CA ALA A 161 15.11 -10.24 4.44
C ALA A 161 14.63 -9.47 5.68
N ILE A 162 13.36 -9.05 5.74
CA ILE A 162 12.82 -8.22 6.84
C ILE A 162 13.14 -8.76 8.25
N PRO A 163 12.96 -10.06 8.58
CA PRO A 163 13.29 -10.57 9.93
C PRO A 163 14.80 -10.63 10.22
N LEU A 164 15.67 -10.48 9.21
CA LEU A 164 17.12 -10.45 9.35
C LEU A 164 17.67 -9.01 9.43
N ALA A 165 16.84 -8.00 9.16
CA ALA A 165 17.17 -6.60 9.25
C ALA A 165 17.00 -6.08 10.69
N PRO A 166 17.62 -4.96 11.08
CA PRO A 166 17.23 -4.25 12.30
C PRO A 166 15.74 -3.85 12.24
N GLU A 167 15.13 -3.55 13.39
CA GLU A 167 13.75 -3.07 13.40
C GLU A 167 13.64 -1.74 12.63
N ILE A 168 12.80 -1.73 11.58
CA ILE A 168 12.58 -0.56 10.74
C ILE A 168 11.31 0.18 11.23
N ASN A 169 11.52 1.19 12.07
CA ASN A 169 10.48 2.15 12.44
C ASN A 169 10.35 3.22 11.35
N LEU A 170 9.20 3.24 10.66
CA LEU A 170 8.99 4.09 9.50
C LEU A 170 8.81 5.56 9.87
N LYS A 171 8.33 5.89 11.08
CA LYS A 171 8.23 7.28 11.53
C LYS A 171 9.62 7.90 11.70
N ASN A 172 10.56 7.15 12.29
CA ASN A 172 11.94 7.58 12.42
C ASN A 172 12.63 7.73 11.05
N MET A 173 12.39 6.80 10.13
CA MET A 173 12.93 6.87 8.77
C MET A 173 12.35 8.04 7.98
N ILE A 174 11.03 8.29 8.08
CA ILE A 174 10.37 9.45 7.47
C ILE A 174 10.96 10.75 8.03
N ALA A 175 11.16 10.86 9.35
CA ALA A 175 11.76 12.05 9.96
C ALA A 175 13.17 12.34 9.41
N GLN A 176 13.99 11.31 9.22
CA GLN A 176 15.31 11.45 8.57
C GLN A 176 15.17 11.87 7.11
N ALA A 177 14.27 11.25 6.35
CA ALA A 177 14.05 11.57 4.94
C ALA A 177 13.60 13.02 4.73
N LEU A 178 12.74 13.55 5.62
CA LEU A 178 12.34 14.97 5.60
C LEU A 178 13.54 15.92 5.76
N GLN A 179 14.52 15.57 6.60
CA GLN A 179 15.76 16.34 6.75
C GLN A 179 16.73 16.18 5.57
N MET A 180 16.47 15.21 4.68
CA MET A 180 17.23 14.95 3.46
C MET A 180 16.51 15.48 2.19
N GLY A 181 15.46 16.28 2.37
CA GLY A 181 14.75 16.97 1.30
C GLY A 181 13.66 16.16 0.60
N ASP A 182 13.27 15.01 1.14
CA ASP A 182 12.06 14.31 0.73
C ASP A 182 10.82 14.94 1.40
N GLU A 183 9.64 14.73 0.81
CA GLU A 183 8.34 14.97 1.46
C GLU A 183 7.50 13.69 1.59
N VAL A 184 8.07 12.55 1.19
CA VAL A 184 7.55 11.19 1.30
C VAL A 184 6.18 10.93 0.64
N HIS A 185 5.80 11.76 -0.33
CA HIS A 185 4.63 11.59 -1.20
C HIS A 185 5.06 11.60 -2.68
N ASN A 186 5.51 12.73 -3.21
CA ASN A 186 6.06 12.85 -4.56
C ASN A 186 7.54 12.50 -4.61
N ARG A 187 8.34 12.97 -3.65
CA ARG A 187 9.78 12.75 -3.59
C ARG A 187 10.11 11.81 -2.44
N ASN A 188 10.61 10.63 -2.80
CA ASN A 188 10.89 9.52 -1.88
C ASN A 188 12.32 8.97 -2.03
N LYS A 189 13.24 9.76 -2.61
CA LYS A 189 14.59 9.30 -2.98
C LYS A 189 15.46 9.02 -1.75
N ALA A 190 15.45 9.92 -0.77
CA ALA A 190 16.19 9.73 0.47
C ALA A 190 15.61 8.57 1.28
N ALA A 191 14.29 8.49 1.41
CA ALA A 191 13.62 7.42 2.14
C ALA A 191 13.86 6.04 1.50
N THR A 192 13.79 5.95 0.16
CA THR A 192 14.13 4.72 -0.58
C THR A 192 15.59 4.33 -0.36
N SER A 193 16.52 5.29 -0.37
CA SER A 193 17.94 5.02 -0.08
C SER A 193 18.17 4.54 1.35
N LEU A 194 17.49 5.13 2.34
CA LEU A 194 17.55 4.68 3.74
C LEU A 194 16.98 3.27 3.90
N LEU A 195 15.85 2.96 3.24
CA LEU A 195 15.27 1.63 3.26
C LEU A 195 16.23 0.59 2.66
N ILE A 196 16.82 0.88 1.50
CA ILE A 196 17.82 0.00 0.87
C ILE A 196 19.01 -0.19 1.81
N ARG A 197 19.47 0.86 2.49
CA ARG A 197 20.58 0.76 3.46
C ARG A 197 20.28 -0.25 4.59
N GLU A 198 19.05 -0.24 5.12
CA GLU A 198 18.65 -1.18 6.18
C GLU A 198 18.43 -2.61 5.65
N LEU A 199 17.85 -2.76 4.45
CA LEU A 199 17.47 -4.07 3.91
C LEU A 199 18.58 -4.79 3.13
N ALA A 200 19.51 -4.07 2.49
CA ALA A 200 20.52 -4.70 1.62
C ALA A 200 21.40 -5.74 2.33
N PRO A 201 21.93 -5.49 3.55
CA PRO A 201 22.69 -6.51 4.27
C PRO A 201 21.85 -7.77 4.60
N ALA A 202 20.55 -7.59 4.83
CA ALA A 202 19.63 -8.69 5.11
C ALA A 202 19.27 -9.47 3.84
N ILE A 203 19.06 -8.80 2.71
CA ILE A 203 18.81 -9.42 1.40
C ILE A 203 19.97 -10.35 1.01
N VAL A 204 21.21 -9.89 1.18
CA VAL A 204 22.42 -10.67 0.88
C VAL A 204 22.48 -11.97 1.71
N LYS A 205 21.99 -11.95 2.96
CA LYS A 205 21.98 -13.10 3.87
C LYS A 205 20.86 -14.11 3.60
N THR A 206 19.90 -13.80 2.73
CA THR A 206 18.83 -14.75 2.38
C THR A 206 19.36 -15.93 1.54
N SER A 207 18.60 -17.01 1.44
CA SER A 207 18.97 -18.22 0.66
C SER A 207 18.57 -18.16 -0.82
N PHE A 208 18.14 -17.00 -1.34
CA PHE A 208 17.75 -16.85 -2.74
C PHE A 208 18.97 -16.80 -3.68
N PRO A 209 18.80 -17.06 -4.99
CA PRO A 209 19.86 -16.88 -5.99
C PRO A 209 20.42 -15.46 -6.00
N GLU A 210 21.73 -15.31 -6.22
CA GLU A 210 22.40 -14.00 -6.30
C GLU A 210 21.81 -13.11 -7.40
N THR A 211 21.36 -13.71 -8.51
CA THR A 211 20.66 -13.00 -9.59
C THR A 211 19.35 -12.38 -9.14
N ASP A 212 18.59 -13.06 -8.27
CA ASP A 212 17.31 -12.55 -7.77
C ASP A 212 17.54 -11.45 -6.72
N LYS A 213 18.51 -11.65 -5.82
CA LYS A 213 18.92 -10.64 -4.83
C LYS A 213 19.37 -9.35 -5.52
N ALA A 214 20.23 -9.45 -6.53
CA ALA A 214 20.71 -8.31 -7.29
C ALA A 214 19.56 -7.59 -8.00
N ARG A 215 18.70 -8.34 -8.71
CA ARG A 215 17.54 -7.79 -9.42
C ARG A 215 16.57 -7.05 -8.49
N VAL A 216 16.37 -7.55 -7.26
CA VAL A 216 15.54 -6.85 -6.25
C VAL A 216 16.17 -5.52 -5.83
N LEU A 217 17.47 -5.49 -5.56
CA LEU A 217 18.17 -4.26 -5.19
C LEU A 217 18.17 -3.25 -6.34
N GLU A 218 18.40 -3.70 -7.57
CA GLU A 218 18.34 -2.87 -8.79
C GLU A 218 16.93 -2.30 -9.02
N PHE A 219 15.89 -3.11 -8.79
CA PHE A 219 14.51 -2.65 -8.90
C PHE A 219 14.17 -1.59 -7.85
N MET A 220 14.59 -1.78 -6.60
CA MET A 220 14.41 -0.76 -5.55
C MET A 220 15.19 0.52 -5.89
N HIS A 221 16.44 0.39 -6.35
CA HIS A 221 17.31 1.50 -6.69
C HIS A 221 16.78 2.34 -7.86
N SER A 222 16.24 1.69 -8.90
CA SER A 222 15.70 2.37 -10.08
C SER A 222 14.30 2.96 -9.88
N ASN A 223 13.69 2.73 -8.73
CA ASN A 223 12.34 3.18 -8.40
C ASN A 223 12.37 4.21 -7.27
N ASP A 224 12.58 5.48 -7.62
CA ASP A 224 12.57 6.59 -6.64
C ASP A 224 11.22 6.73 -5.90
N HIS A 225 10.14 6.08 -6.35
CA HIS A 225 8.83 6.04 -5.68
C HIS A 225 8.64 4.78 -4.81
N PHE A 226 9.64 3.91 -4.65
CA PHE A 226 9.48 2.63 -3.95
C PHE A 226 8.93 2.81 -2.52
N PHE A 227 9.45 3.81 -1.79
CA PHE A 227 9.06 4.09 -0.41
C PHE A 227 7.64 4.67 -0.24
N LEU A 228 6.99 5.17 -1.31
CA LEU A 228 5.62 5.70 -1.21
C LEU A 228 4.63 4.67 -0.63
N ASN A 229 4.81 3.41 -1.02
CA ASN A 229 3.97 2.30 -0.57
C ASN A 229 4.26 1.85 0.88
N LEU A 230 5.20 2.51 1.56
CA LEU A 230 5.47 2.35 2.99
C LEU A 230 5.08 3.62 3.78
N SER A 231 5.32 4.81 3.22
CA SER A 231 4.94 6.07 3.87
C SER A 231 3.42 6.20 4.02
N MET A 232 2.65 5.79 3.00
CA MET A 232 1.19 5.85 3.03
C MET A 232 0.57 4.98 4.14
N PRO A 233 0.85 3.66 4.24
CA PRO A 233 0.28 2.84 5.32
C PRO A 233 0.82 3.25 6.70
N ALA A 234 2.03 3.82 6.79
CA ALA A 234 2.54 4.40 8.03
C ALA A 234 1.71 5.61 8.47
N ALA A 235 1.39 6.52 7.53
CA ALA A 235 0.50 7.65 7.79
C ALA A 235 -0.92 7.19 8.18
N LYS A 236 -1.47 6.18 7.49
CA LYS A 236 -2.77 5.58 7.85
C LYS A 236 -2.76 5.06 9.29
N MET A 237 -1.73 4.33 9.70
CA MET A 237 -1.62 3.80 11.06
C MET A 237 -1.59 4.91 12.11
N MET A 238 -0.80 5.96 11.87
CA MET A 238 -0.73 7.10 12.79
C MET A 238 -2.08 7.82 12.89
N LEU A 239 -2.78 8.02 11.78
CA LEU A 239 -4.09 8.69 11.76
C LEU A 239 -5.20 7.82 12.37
N GLN A 240 -5.15 6.49 12.20
CA GLN A 240 -6.06 5.55 12.85
C GLN A 240 -6.02 5.62 14.38
N ALA A 241 -4.90 6.07 14.97
CA ALA A 241 -4.82 6.29 16.41
C ALA A 241 -5.74 7.42 16.91
N ALA A 242 -6.16 8.32 16.02
CA ALA A 242 -7.10 9.41 16.30
C ALA A 242 -8.54 9.13 15.82
N GLU A 243 -8.78 8.02 15.12
CA GLU A 243 -10.12 7.68 14.65
C GLU A 243 -11.04 7.40 15.85
N TRP A 244 -12.30 7.86 15.74
CA TRP A 244 -13.38 7.57 16.70
C TRP A 244 -13.22 8.14 18.12
N ILE A 245 -12.35 9.14 18.32
CA ILE A 245 -12.29 9.89 19.58
C ILE A 245 -13.54 10.79 19.68
N GLU A 246 -14.41 10.51 20.65
CA GLU A 246 -15.63 11.28 20.88
C GLU A 246 -15.33 12.76 21.06
N GLY A 247 -16.03 13.61 20.30
CA GLY A 247 -15.84 15.06 20.32
C GLY A 247 -14.72 15.60 19.45
N SER A 248 -13.87 14.75 18.87
CA SER A 248 -12.80 15.23 18.00
C SER A 248 -13.34 15.67 16.64
N THR A 249 -12.75 16.72 16.10
CA THR A 249 -13.01 17.27 14.76
C THR A 249 -11.79 17.16 13.84
N ILE A 250 -10.81 16.31 14.19
CA ILE A 250 -9.60 16.10 13.38
C ILE A 250 -9.94 15.17 12.20
N VAL A 251 -9.57 15.59 11.00
CA VAL A 251 -9.64 14.74 9.80
C VAL A 251 -8.58 13.64 9.91
N THR A 252 -9.02 12.40 9.79
CA THR A 252 -8.20 11.18 9.91
C THR A 252 -8.03 10.47 8.57
N THR A 253 -8.81 10.82 7.54
CA THR A 253 -8.61 10.33 6.18
C THR A 253 -8.90 11.43 5.15
N MET A 254 -8.05 11.51 4.12
CA MET A 254 -8.32 12.24 2.89
C MET A 254 -7.96 11.34 1.72
N CYS A 255 -8.93 11.04 0.86
CA CYS A 255 -8.75 10.08 -0.21
C CYS A 255 -9.57 10.45 -1.45
N ARG A 256 -9.20 9.89 -2.60
CA ARG A 256 -9.86 10.13 -3.89
C ARG A 256 -9.72 8.93 -4.81
N ASN A 257 -10.72 8.69 -5.65
CA ASN A 257 -10.78 7.54 -6.58
C ASN A 257 -10.76 7.96 -8.06
N GLY A 258 -10.44 9.24 -8.33
CA GLY A 258 -10.46 9.84 -9.67
C GLY A 258 -11.82 10.39 -10.11
N THR A 259 -12.88 10.12 -9.33
CA THR A 259 -14.24 10.65 -9.54
C THR A 259 -14.69 11.46 -8.33
N ASP A 260 -14.55 10.89 -7.13
CA ASP A 260 -14.98 11.48 -5.86
C ASP A 260 -13.79 11.75 -4.93
N PHE A 261 -13.98 12.72 -4.03
CA PHE A 261 -13.10 12.99 -2.89
C PHE A 261 -13.84 12.63 -1.59
N GLY A 262 -13.17 11.95 -0.67
CA GLY A 262 -13.73 11.51 0.60
C GLY A 262 -12.85 11.91 1.78
N ILE A 263 -13.49 12.34 2.87
CA ILE A 263 -12.85 12.57 4.16
C ILE A 263 -13.52 11.75 5.26
N ARG A 264 -12.76 11.49 6.32
CA ARG A 264 -13.26 10.96 7.59
C ARG A 264 -12.64 11.75 8.73
#